data_AF-A0A1T1CCY9-F1
#
_entry.id   AF-A0A1T1CCY9-F1
#
_cell.length_a   1.000
_cell.length_b   1.000
_cell.length_c   1.000
_cell.angle_alpha   90.00
_cell.angle_beta   90.00
_cell.angle_gamma   90.00
#
_symmetry.space_group_name_H-M   'P 1'
#
loop_
_entity.id
_entity.type
_entity.pdbx_description
1 polymer ?
#
loop_
_entity_poly.entity_id
_entity_poly.type
_entity_poly.pdbx_seq_one_letter_code
_entity_poly.pdbx_strand_id
1 'polypeptide(L)'
;MSSLPLTELRTDLIDALPADVAQESERTPPNQLYLPWSHRKALRLESSLVIGARGVGKSVWNQALQDLAQRERNEILGTLFPYPLQVKPGFGTASKPASYPPLKTFDDLLKQGYPPHDVWQAVLCRALATTMPQDRCPNIPVDRWQDTVAWVANQSESVAVLIEQADHWFQESNKGILLVFDALDRVSSTGRWQVVNKAIRDLLRLVLQLKASRRLHAKVFLRTDQYERGNFAGIPDLSKLQATRVELVWSRIDLHGLLWQRLTNAPAHPSTRTRDQFRIWCQAAAARQLSLFDPAPSATETTGNGERWDLPVPLQQDDQIQRNLFAKLAGQQMGRDYRRGVPYLWIVNHLADGQGEASPRSFLAAIRRAAEDSLQRYANHPLALHYESLKRGVQAASEIRMNELAEDHPWIQELMKPLKGLSVPCTLKQLEQPWKAKFGEIPGGVPDLPGRLPERLDKQGLQGVMDYLEQLGLIEFMGEKHSNGEKHSNEEKHINMPDLYRVGFGLGRRGGIKPALRSSR
;
A
#
# COMPACT_ATOMS: atom_id res chain seq x y z
N MET A 1 22.86 -23.28 26.71
CA MET A 1 22.52 -22.53 25.49
C MET A 1 21.24 -21.77 25.78
N SER A 2 21.38 -20.50 26.15
CA SER A 2 20.29 -19.66 26.66
C SER A 2 19.29 -19.35 25.55
N SER A 3 18.11 -19.97 25.64
CA SER A 3 16.93 -19.48 24.93
C SER A 3 16.69 -18.03 25.34
N LEU A 4 16.50 -17.16 24.36
CA LEU A 4 16.02 -15.79 24.55
C LEU A 4 14.86 -15.77 25.56
N PRO A 5 14.94 -15.02 26.68
CA PRO A 5 13.82 -14.86 27.59
C PRO A 5 12.58 -14.40 26.82
N LEU A 6 11.43 -15.05 27.00
CA LEU A 6 10.20 -14.71 26.27
C LEU A 6 9.81 -13.24 26.40
N THR A 7 10.16 -12.61 27.51
CA THR A 7 9.98 -11.18 27.76
C THR A 7 10.78 -10.33 26.77
N GLU A 8 12.05 -10.65 26.54
CA GLU A 8 12.89 -9.93 25.57
C GLU A 8 12.37 -10.11 24.14
N LEU A 9 11.90 -11.32 23.76
CA LEU A 9 11.30 -11.54 22.43
C LEU A 9 10.02 -10.73 22.22
N ARG A 10 9.22 -10.51 23.27
CA ARG A 10 8.03 -9.65 23.23
C ARG A 10 8.43 -8.18 23.09
N THR A 11 9.47 -7.74 23.80
CA THR A 11 10.01 -6.38 23.68
C THR A 11 10.55 -6.13 22.26
N ASP A 12 11.34 -7.06 21.71
CA ASP A 12 11.85 -6.99 20.34
C ASP A 12 10.71 -6.89 19.31
N LEU A 13 9.63 -7.66 19.50
CA LEU A 13 8.42 -7.58 18.67
C LEU A 13 7.74 -6.21 18.77
N ILE A 14 7.74 -5.58 19.93
CA ILE A 14 7.15 -4.26 20.11
C ILE A 14 8.05 -3.21 19.46
N ASP A 15 9.35 -3.21 19.76
CA ASP A 15 10.29 -2.16 19.34
C ASP A 15 10.63 -2.19 17.85
N ALA A 16 10.61 -3.37 17.22
CA ALA A 16 10.85 -3.50 15.78
C ALA A 16 9.66 -3.06 14.91
N LEU A 17 8.46 -2.97 15.49
CA LEU A 17 7.21 -2.68 14.79
C LEU A 17 6.78 -1.22 15.04
N PRO A 18 6.21 -0.53 14.05
CA PRO A 18 5.86 0.88 14.18
C PRO A 18 4.81 1.09 15.28
N ALA A 19 5.03 2.09 16.14
CA ALA A 19 4.12 2.43 17.25
C ALA A 19 2.88 3.19 16.76
N ASP A 20 3.07 4.16 15.86
CA ASP A 20 1.99 4.94 15.28
C ASP A 20 1.76 4.55 13.83
N VAL A 21 0.98 3.50 13.66
CA VAL A 21 0.71 2.91 12.35
C VAL A 21 -0.24 3.78 11.50
N ALA A 22 -0.89 4.78 12.12
CA ALA A 22 -1.77 5.74 11.46
C ALA A 22 -1.01 6.92 10.83
N GLN A 23 0.21 7.22 11.31
CA GLN A 23 1.02 8.27 10.72
C GLN A 23 1.72 7.77 9.44
N GLU A 24 1.15 8.16 8.29
CA GLU A 24 1.76 7.98 6.96
C GLU A 24 3.15 8.62 6.80
N SER A 25 3.58 9.44 7.76
CA SER A 25 4.76 10.30 7.71
C SER A 25 6.02 9.74 8.37
N GLU A 26 5.97 8.63 9.11
CA GLU A 26 7.18 8.10 9.74
C GLU A 26 8.07 7.42 8.69
N ARG A 27 9.25 8.01 8.45
CA ARG A 27 10.22 7.50 7.47
C ARG A 27 10.64 6.09 7.89
N THR A 28 10.40 5.11 7.02
CA THR A 28 10.89 3.75 7.28
C THR A 28 12.42 3.77 7.20
N PRO A 29 13.15 3.36 8.26
CA PRO A 29 14.60 3.38 8.23
C PRO A 29 15.12 2.38 7.20
N PRO A 30 16.23 2.67 6.50
CA PRO A 30 16.72 1.84 5.39
C PRO A 30 16.91 0.37 5.76
N ASN A 31 17.34 0.10 7.00
CA ASN A 31 17.56 -1.24 7.51
C ASN A 31 16.29 -2.08 7.74
N GLN A 32 15.13 -1.43 7.86
CA GLN A 32 13.83 -2.09 7.98
C GLN A 32 13.09 -2.18 6.64
N LEU A 33 13.65 -1.64 5.54
CA LEU A 33 13.07 -1.78 4.21
C LEU A 33 13.14 -3.25 3.75
N TYR A 34 11.98 -3.78 3.39
CA TYR A 34 11.81 -5.09 2.80
C TYR A 34 11.24 -4.93 1.39
N LEU A 35 11.91 -5.52 0.40
CA LEU A 35 11.46 -5.55 -0.99
C LEU A 35 10.95 -6.95 -1.34
N PRO A 36 9.62 -7.16 -1.33
CA PRO A 36 9.01 -8.37 -1.84
C PRO A 36 9.41 -8.65 -3.28
N TRP A 37 9.53 -9.93 -3.64
CA TRP A 37 9.79 -10.33 -5.03
C TRP A 37 8.66 -9.88 -5.96
N SER A 38 7.42 -9.98 -5.50
CA SER A 38 6.21 -9.50 -6.18
C SER A 38 6.28 -7.99 -6.53
N HIS A 39 6.95 -7.21 -5.70
CA HIS A 39 7.04 -5.76 -5.84
C HIS A 39 8.18 -5.27 -6.76
N ARG A 40 9.14 -6.14 -7.10
CA ARG A 40 10.26 -5.75 -7.99
C ARG A 40 9.76 -5.18 -9.32
N LYS A 41 8.70 -5.78 -9.89
CA LYS A 41 8.08 -5.28 -11.12
C LYS A 41 7.51 -3.87 -10.95
N ALA A 42 6.96 -3.52 -9.78
CA ALA A 42 6.40 -2.20 -9.53
C ALA A 42 7.47 -1.09 -9.54
N LEU A 43 8.71 -1.41 -9.18
CA LEU A 43 9.81 -0.44 -9.10
C LEU A 43 10.61 -0.30 -10.40
N ARG A 44 10.53 -1.28 -11.32
CA ARG A 44 11.15 -1.19 -12.66
C ARG A 44 10.69 0.05 -13.44
N LEU A 45 11.54 0.54 -14.33
CA LEU A 45 11.31 1.79 -15.07
C LEU A 45 10.13 1.70 -16.05
N GLU A 46 9.89 0.53 -16.64
CA GLU A 46 8.79 0.30 -17.59
C GLU A 46 7.41 0.40 -16.93
N SER A 47 7.36 0.14 -15.62
CA SER A 47 6.14 0.19 -14.80
C SER A 47 5.89 1.62 -14.32
N SER A 48 5.25 2.42 -15.17
CA SER A 48 4.98 3.83 -14.89
C SER A 48 3.78 4.04 -13.95
N LEU A 49 2.88 3.07 -13.86
CA LEU A 49 1.67 3.15 -13.04
C LEU A 49 1.63 2.03 -12.00
N VAL A 50 1.64 2.41 -10.73
CA VAL A 50 1.61 1.51 -9.58
C VAL A 50 0.34 1.80 -8.77
N ILE A 51 -0.50 0.80 -8.59
CA ILE A 51 -1.80 0.94 -7.92
C ILE A 51 -1.78 0.14 -6.62
N GLY A 52 -2.44 0.64 -5.58
CA GLY A 52 -2.80 -0.21 -4.45
C GLY A 52 -3.58 0.52 -3.36
N ALA A 53 -4.18 -0.26 -2.46
CA ALA A 53 -4.97 0.25 -1.33
C ALA A 53 -4.12 1.07 -0.33
N ARG A 54 -4.75 1.71 0.67
CA ARG A 54 -3.99 2.34 1.77
C ARG A 54 -3.23 1.27 2.56
N GLY A 55 -2.10 1.66 3.14
CA GLY A 55 -1.26 0.75 3.93
C GLY A 55 -0.40 -0.26 3.15
N VAL A 56 -0.49 -0.35 1.82
CA VAL A 56 0.29 -1.32 0.99
C VAL A 56 1.75 -0.90 0.71
N GLY A 57 2.20 0.26 1.22
CA GLY A 57 3.58 0.71 1.09
C GLY A 57 3.88 1.61 -0.12
N LYS A 58 2.87 2.23 -0.76
CA LYS A 58 3.08 3.24 -1.82
C LYS A 58 4.05 4.36 -1.38
N SER A 59 3.76 4.98 -0.24
CA SER A 59 4.59 6.06 0.30
C SER A 59 5.95 5.57 0.78
N VAL A 60 6.08 4.31 1.22
CA VAL A 60 7.37 3.68 1.53
C VAL A 60 8.24 3.61 0.27
N TRP A 61 7.69 3.16 -0.86
CA TRP A 61 8.43 3.14 -2.12
C TRP A 61 8.75 4.52 -2.66
N ASN A 62 7.81 5.47 -2.52
CA ASN A 62 8.04 6.86 -2.85
C ASN A 62 9.24 7.44 -2.08
N GLN A 63 9.27 7.25 -0.76
CA GLN A 63 10.39 7.67 0.09
C GLN A 63 11.68 6.93 -0.24
N ALA A 64 11.62 5.61 -0.45
CA ALA A 64 12.79 4.80 -0.79
C ALA A 64 13.45 5.27 -2.10
N LEU A 65 12.65 5.67 -3.09
CA LEU A 65 13.15 6.20 -4.36
C LEU A 65 13.73 7.61 -4.21
N GLN A 66 13.13 8.47 -3.39
CA GLN A 66 13.52 9.89 -3.31
C GLN A 66 14.59 10.20 -2.25
N ASP A 67 14.40 9.69 -1.03
CA ASP A 67 15.04 10.23 0.17
C ASP A 67 16.21 9.37 0.66
N LEU A 68 16.38 8.15 0.13
CA LEU A 68 17.59 7.34 0.37
C LEU A 68 18.81 8.00 -0.25
N ALA A 69 19.93 7.95 0.46
CA ALA A 69 21.21 8.33 -0.12
C ALA A 69 21.52 7.45 -1.34
N GLN A 70 22.27 7.99 -2.30
CA GLN A 70 22.55 7.27 -3.55
C GLN A 70 23.18 5.88 -3.31
N ARG A 71 24.06 5.76 -2.30
CA ARG A 71 24.70 4.48 -1.93
C ARG A 71 23.68 3.46 -1.42
N GLU A 72 22.87 3.83 -0.43
CA GLU A 72 21.82 2.96 0.14
C GLU A 72 20.80 2.55 -0.92
N ARG A 73 20.40 3.49 -1.80
CA ARG A 73 19.47 3.21 -2.89
C ARG A 73 20.07 2.22 -3.88
N ASN A 74 21.35 2.36 -4.23
CA ASN A 74 22.03 1.43 -5.12
C ASN A 74 22.19 0.04 -4.47
N GLU A 75 22.42 -0.02 -3.16
CA GLU A 75 22.49 -1.28 -2.42
C GLU A 75 21.15 -2.02 -2.40
N ILE A 76 20.06 -1.31 -2.07
CA ILE A 76 18.73 -1.91 -1.90
C ILE A 76 18.00 -2.11 -3.25
N LEU A 77 18.12 -1.14 -4.16
CA LEU A 77 17.33 -1.05 -5.40
C LEU A 77 18.19 -1.07 -6.67
N GLY A 78 19.53 -1.00 -6.59
CA GLY A 78 20.38 -0.76 -7.75
C GLY A 78 20.28 -1.84 -8.82
N THR A 79 20.03 -3.09 -8.44
CA THR A 79 19.81 -4.21 -9.38
C THR A 79 18.54 -4.06 -10.22
N LEU A 80 17.63 -3.15 -9.84
CA LEU A 80 16.39 -2.89 -10.58
C LEU A 80 16.58 -1.89 -11.73
N PHE A 81 17.68 -1.13 -11.73
CA PHE A 81 17.89 -0.03 -12.66
C PHE A 81 19.08 -0.33 -13.58
N PRO A 82 18.91 -0.23 -14.91
CA PRO A 82 20.00 -0.49 -15.86
C PRO A 82 21.09 0.59 -15.86
N TYR A 83 20.88 1.72 -15.19
CA TYR A 83 21.80 2.84 -15.11
C TYR A 83 21.50 3.73 -13.88
N PRO A 84 22.43 4.60 -13.44
CA PRO A 84 22.19 5.54 -12.36
C PRO A 84 21.03 6.49 -12.65
N LEU A 85 20.13 6.64 -11.67
CA LEU A 85 18.94 7.49 -11.78
C LEU A 85 19.03 8.72 -10.90
N GLN A 86 18.74 9.88 -11.49
CA GLN A 86 18.39 11.09 -10.77
C GLN A 86 16.90 11.07 -10.45
N VAL A 87 16.55 10.87 -9.18
CA VAL A 87 15.15 10.82 -8.78
C VAL A 87 14.70 12.21 -8.34
N LYS A 88 13.61 12.73 -8.91
CA LYS A 88 13.04 14.03 -8.58
C LYS A 88 11.59 13.88 -8.10
N PRO A 89 11.15 14.70 -7.12
CA PRO A 89 9.75 14.71 -6.70
C PRO A 89 8.88 15.32 -7.80
N GLY A 90 7.85 14.61 -8.25
CA GLY A 90 6.80 15.16 -9.09
C GLY A 90 5.64 15.73 -8.26
N PHE A 91 5.21 14.98 -7.24
CA PHE A 91 4.28 15.41 -6.20
C PHE A 91 4.35 14.41 -5.03
N GLY A 92 4.06 14.80 -3.79
CA GLY A 92 4.08 13.87 -2.67
C GLY A 92 3.62 14.46 -1.34
N THR A 93 3.63 13.63 -0.30
CA THR A 93 3.18 13.98 1.04
C THR A 93 3.99 15.09 1.71
N ALA A 94 5.31 15.04 1.58
CA ALA A 94 6.21 16.03 2.17
C ALA A 94 6.33 17.23 1.22
N SER A 95 5.91 18.43 1.68
CA SER A 95 5.94 19.66 0.90
C SER A 95 7.36 19.98 0.41
N LYS A 96 7.54 20.05 -0.91
CA LYS A 96 8.80 20.42 -1.58
C LYS A 96 8.53 21.57 -2.58
N PRO A 97 8.34 22.83 -2.13
CA PRO A 97 7.93 23.96 -2.98
C PRO A 97 8.88 24.27 -4.15
N ALA A 98 10.15 23.88 -4.03
CA ALA A 98 11.14 24.00 -5.10
C ALA A 98 10.92 22.98 -6.24
N SER A 99 10.26 21.85 -5.96
CA SER A 99 10.08 20.74 -6.90
C SER A 99 8.70 20.70 -7.53
N TYR A 100 7.65 21.13 -6.82
CA TYR A 100 6.30 21.22 -7.35
C TYR A 100 5.51 22.36 -6.66
N PRO A 101 4.44 22.90 -7.29
CA PRO A 101 3.68 24.01 -6.73
C PRO A 101 3.00 23.64 -5.41
N PRO A 102 3.02 24.53 -4.40
CA PRO A 102 2.19 24.37 -3.20
C PRO A 102 0.71 24.24 -3.54
N LEU A 103 -0.08 23.61 -2.67
CA LEU A 103 -1.51 23.31 -2.94
C LEU A 103 -2.33 24.53 -3.35
N LYS A 104 -2.17 25.63 -2.61
CA LYS A 104 -2.87 26.89 -2.91
C LYS A 104 -2.44 27.44 -4.29
N THR A 105 -1.16 27.37 -4.61
CA THR A 105 -0.62 27.78 -5.91
C THR A 105 -1.17 26.90 -7.03
N PHE A 106 -1.24 25.59 -6.82
CA PHE A 106 -1.84 24.65 -7.78
C PHE A 106 -3.30 25.01 -8.06
N ASP A 107 -4.11 25.21 -7.01
CA ASP A 107 -5.52 25.60 -7.17
C ASP A 107 -5.68 26.96 -7.85
N ASP A 108 -4.83 27.94 -7.51
CA ASP A 108 -4.88 29.28 -8.11
C ASP A 108 -4.48 29.25 -9.60
N LEU A 109 -3.54 28.39 -10.01
CA LEU A 109 -3.22 28.16 -11.42
C LEU A 109 -4.42 27.59 -12.19
N LEU A 110 -5.12 26.62 -11.61
CA LEU A 110 -6.32 26.05 -12.24
C LEU A 110 -7.46 27.07 -12.36
N LYS A 111 -7.64 27.94 -11.35
CA LYS A 111 -8.62 29.04 -11.41
C LYS A 111 -8.29 30.08 -12.48
N GLN A 112 -7.01 30.28 -12.77
CA GLN A 112 -6.54 31.16 -13.85
C GLN A 112 -6.74 30.55 -15.25
N GLY A 113 -7.25 29.31 -15.35
CA GLY A 113 -7.56 28.66 -16.61
C GLY A 113 -6.46 27.73 -17.13
N TYR A 114 -5.32 27.62 -16.45
CA TYR A 114 -4.28 26.68 -16.84
C TYR A 114 -4.76 25.22 -16.63
N PRO A 115 -4.62 24.33 -17.63
CA PRO A 115 -4.91 22.92 -17.45
C PRO A 115 -3.85 22.28 -16.53
N PRO A 116 -4.20 21.25 -15.73
CA PRO A 116 -3.22 20.53 -14.91
C PRO A 116 -2.05 19.97 -15.71
N HIS A 117 -2.26 19.64 -17.00
CA HIS A 117 -1.21 19.19 -17.91
C HIS A 117 -0.02 20.17 -17.97
N ASP A 118 -0.28 21.46 -18.11
CA ASP A 118 0.77 22.49 -18.21
C ASP A 118 1.50 22.66 -16.87
N VAL A 119 0.78 22.46 -15.76
CA VAL A 119 1.36 22.46 -14.42
C VAL A 119 2.33 21.27 -14.25
N TRP A 120 1.96 20.09 -14.72
CA TRP A 120 2.85 18.92 -14.67
C TRP A 120 4.04 19.04 -15.62
N GLN A 121 3.85 19.63 -16.80
CA GLN A 121 4.96 19.96 -17.70
C GLN A 121 5.90 20.99 -17.06
N ALA A 122 5.40 22.00 -16.35
CA ALA A 122 6.23 22.95 -15.62
C ALA A 122 7.07 22.27 -14.53
N VAL A 123 6.51 21.26 -13.82
CA VAL A 123 7.25 20.43 -12.86
C VAL A 123 8.39 19.67 -13.55
N LEU A 124 8.12 19.05 -14.70
CA LEU A 124 9.14 18.38 -15.51
C LEU A 124 10.23 19.36 -15.97
N CYS A 125 9.86 20.50 -16.55
CA CYS A 125 10.80 21.49 -17.07
C CYS A 125 11.75 22.00 -15.97
N ARG A 126 11.23 22.30 -14.77
CA ARG A 126 12.07 22.66 -13.62
C ARG A 126 12.96 21.51 -13.15
N ALA A 127 12.44 20.29 -13.15
CA ALA A 127 13.24 19.11 -12.80
C ALA A 127 14.43 18.93 -13.77
N LEU A 128 14.21 19.15 -15.08
CA LEU A 128 15.25 19.12 -16.11
C LEU A 128 16.25 20.28 -15.94
N ALA A 129 15.76 21.51 -15.75
CA ALA A 129 16.58 22.71 -15.55
C ALA A 129 17.53 22.61 -14.35
N THR A 130 17.10 21.96 -13.26
CA THR A 130 17.95 21.73 -12.07
C THR A 130 18.93 20.56 -12.20
N THR A 131 18.85 19.81 -13.29
CA THR A 131 19.60 18.56 -13.47
C THR A 131 20.61 18.65 -14.60
N MET A 132 20.21 19.27 -15.70
CA MET A 132 21.03 19.46 -16.88
C MET A 132 21.91 20.71 -16.73
N PRO A 133 23.05 20.76 -17.44
CA PRO A 133 23.84 21.98 -17.57
C PRO A 133 23.02 23.16 -18.13
N GLN A 134 23.28 24.37 -17.64
CA GLN A 134 22.50 25.57 -18.00
C GLN A 134 22.60 25.92 -19.49
N ASP A 135 23.73 25.63 -20.13
CA ASP A 135 23.96 25.81 -21.58
C ASP A 135 23.10 24.88 -22.45
N ARG A 136 22.52 23.83 -21.86
CA ARG A 136 21.66 22.85 -22.52
C ARG A 136 20.18 23.04 -22.21
N CYS A 137 19.82 24.08 -21.45
CA CYS A 137 18.44 24.39 -21.10
C CYS A 137 18.02 25.73 -21.70
N PRO A 138 16.78 25.87 -22.21
CA PRO A 138 16.22 27.17 -22.51
C PRO A 138 16.09 27.98 -21.21
N ASN A 139 15.97 29.31 -21.34
CA ASN A 139 15.78 30.18 -20.19
C ASN A 139 14.36 30.02 -19.62
N ILE A 140 14.21 29.03 -18.73
CA ILE A 140 12.95 28.72 -18.07
C ILE A 140 12.83 29.59 -16.81
N PRO A 141 11.77 30.39 -16.64
CA PRO A 141 11.54 31.13 -15.41
C PRO A 141 11.35 30.16 -14.24
N VAL A 142 12.17 30.26 -13.19
CA VAL A 142 12.11 29.36 -12.01
C VAL A 142 11.71 30.05 -10.71
N ASP A 143 11.62 31.39 -10.69
CA ASP A 143 11.31 32.15 -9.48
C ASP A 143 9.89 31.90 -8.98
N ARG A 144 8.90 31.89 -9.89
CA ARG A 144 7.48 31.65 -9.55
C ARG A 144 6.87 30.58 -10.43
N TRP A 145 6.06 29.72 -9.82
CA TRP A 145 5.36 28.64 -10.54
C TRP A 145 4.43 29.18 -11.63
N GLN A 146 3.80 30.33 -11.39
CA GLN A 146 2.98 31.02 -12.39
C GLN A 146 3.77 31.33 -13.66
N ASP A 147 5.00 31.82 -13.52
CA ASP A 147 5.82 32.23 -14.66
C ASP A 147 6.29 31.00 -15.47
N THR A 148 6.63 29.90 -14.78
CA THR A 148 6.96 28.63 -15.47
C THR A 148 5.78 28.05 -16.20
N VAL A 149 4.59 28.04 -15.58
CA VAL A 149 3.37 27.49 -16.20
C VAL A 149 2.96 28.33 -17.40
N ALA A 150 3.04 29.66 -17.28
CA ALA A 150 2.82 30.57 -18.40
C ALA A 150 3.83 30.34 -19.53
N TRP A 151 5.11 30.11 -19.20
CA TRP A 151 6.14 29.78 -20.18
C TRP A 151 5.83 28.49 -20.92
N VAL A 152 5.47 27.42 -20.21
CA VAL A 152 5.08 26.12 -20.80
C VAL A 152 3.86 26.27 -21.72
N ALA A 153 2.84 26.99 -21.27
CA ALA A 153 1.61 27.20 -22.04
C ALA A 153 1.85 28.00 -23.33
N ASN A 154 2.81 28.93 -23.32
CA ASN A 154 3.12 29.79 -24.48
C ASN A 154 4.23 29.24 -25.38
N GLN A 155 5.05 28.28 -24.92
CA GLN A 155 6.24 27.80 -25.64
C GLN A 155 6.25 26.26 -25.79
N SER A 156 5.15 25.68 -26.30
CA SER A 156 5.00 24.23 -26.44
C SER A 156 6.08 23.56 -27.29
N GLU A 157 6.57 24.23 -28.35
CA GLU A 157 7.67 23.72 -29.18
C GLU A 157 8.98 23.68 -28.40
N SER A 158 9.28 24.72 -27.61
CA SER A 158 10.47 24.76 -26.76
C SER A 158 10.45 23.68 -25.68
N VAL A 159 9.27 23.36 -25.14
CA VAL A 159 9.10 22.23 -24.21
C VAL A 159 9.39 20.89 -24.88
N ALA A 160 8.91 20.68 -26.11
CA ALA A 160 9.17 19.46 -26.87
C ALA A 160 10.67 19.28 -27.19
N VAL A 161 11.32 20.36 -27.65
CA VAL A 161 12.77 20.39 -27.92
C VAL A 161 13.57 20.12 -26.64
N LEU A 162 13.19 20.71 -25.51
CA LEU A 162 13.83 20.46 -24.22
C LEU A 162 13.75 18.97 -23.81
N ILE A 163 12.59 18.34 -23.99
CA ILE A 163 12.41 16.91 -23.67
C ILE A 163 13.32 16.04 -24.53
N GLU A 164 13.43 16.32 -25.83
CA GLU A 164 14.32 15.59 -26.74
C GLU A 164 15.80 15.79 -26.39
N GLN A 165 16.21 17.04 -26.17
CA GLN A 165 17.59 17.38 -25.78
C GLN A 165 17.96 16.75 -24.43
N ALA A 166 17.04 16.75 -23.47
CA ALA A 166 17.23 16.09 -22.19
C ALA A 166 17.43 14.58 -22.35
N ASP A 167 16.58 13.92 -23.14
CA ASP A 167 16.69 12.48 -23.38
C ASP A 167 18.04 12.13 -24.03
N HIS A 168 18.51 12.93 -24.99
CA HIS A 168 19.80 12.74 -25.62
C HIS A 168 20.96 12.93 -24.62
N TRP A 169 20.95 14.01 -23.84
CA TRP A 169 21.99 14.29 -22.85
C TRP A 169 22.10 13.20 -21.77
N PHE A 170 20.97 12.67 -21.30
CA PHE A 170 20.98 11.55 -20.35
C PHE A 170 21.50 10.25 -21.00
N GLN A 171 21.25 10.03 -22.29
CA GLN A 171 21.82 8.89 -23.03
C GLN A 171 23.34 9.01 -23.12
N GLU A 172 23.86 10.17 -23.52
CA GLU A 172 25.30 10.47 -23.60
C GLU A 172 25.99 10.30 -22.23
N SER A 173 25.32 10.75 -21.17
CA SER A 173 25.84 10.69 -19.79
C SER A 173 25.67 9.31 -19.13
N ASN A 174 25.08 8.33 -19.83
CA ASN A 174 24.64 7.04 -19.31
C ASN A 174 23.90 7.12 -17.96
N LYS A 175 23.00 8.08 -17.84
CA LYS A 175 22.16 8.33 -16.67
C LYS A 175 20.69 8.33 -17.10
N GLY A 176 19.79 8.45 -16.15
CA GLY A 176 18.40 8.82 -16.44
C GLY A 176 17.80 9.65 -15.32
N ILE A 177 16.58 10.13 -15.56
CA ILE A 177 15.79 10.85 -14.57
C ILE A 177 14.47 10.11 -14.34
N LEU A 178 14.05 10.06 -13.08
CA LEU A 178 12.78 9.49 -12.67
C LEU A 178 12.00 10.52 -11.86
N LEU A 179 10.85 10.97 -12.37
CA LEU A 179 9.89 11.72 -11.58
C LEU A 179 8.98 10.77 -10.81
N VAL A 180 8.80 11.01 -9.51
CA VAL A 180 7.94 10.18 -8.66
C VAL A 180 6.75 11.00 -8.16
N PHE A 181 5.55 10.47 -8.39
CA PHE A 181 4.29 11.07 -7.98
C PHE A 181 3.58 10.14 -6.98
N ASP A 182 3.24 10.67 -5.81
CA ASP A 182 2.50 9.97 -4.74
C ASP A 182 1.51 10.94 -4.09
N ALA A 183 0.59 10.43 -3.27
CA ALA A 183 -0.36 11.21 -2.47
C ALA A 183 -1.21 12.21 -3.30
N LEU A 184 -1.53 11.86 -4.55
CA LEU A 184 -2.26 12.74 -5.49
C LEU A 184 -3.67 13.12 -5.01
N ASP A 185 -4.23 12.43 -4.01
CA ASP A 185 -5.43 12.85 -3.27
C ASP A 185 -5.28 14.24 -2.65
N ARG A 186 -4.04 14.66 -2.35
CA ARG A 186 -3.74 15.92 -1.67
C ARG A 186 -3.48 17.08 -2.64
N VAL A 187 -3.57 16.88 -3.96
CA VAL A 187 -3.16 17.88 -4.97
C VAL A 187 -4.01 19.15 -4.97
N SER A 188 -5.25 19.11 -4.45
CA SER A 188 -6.12 20.28 -4.32
C SER A 188 -6.46 20.55 -2.86
N SER A 189 -6.37 21.81 -2.44
CA SER A 189 -6.78 22.25 -1.09
C SER A 189 -8.29 22.17 -0.87
N THR A 190 -9.07 22.14 -1.95
CA THR A 190 -10.54 22.05 -1.89
C THR A 190 -11.05 20.62 -1.68
N GLY A 191 -10.19 19.60 -1.85
CA GLY A 191 -10.57 18.18 -1.74
C GLY A 191 -11.60 17.72 -2.78
N ARG A 192 -11.92 18.54 -3.80
CA ARG A 192 -12.91 18.21 -4.82
C ARG A 192 -12.35 17.14 -5.75
N TRP A 193 -12.93 15.94 -5.69
CA TRP A 193 -12.50 14.79 -6.47
C TRP A 193 -12.45 15.04 -7.99
N GLN A 194 -13.31 15.91 -8.53
CA GLN A 194 -13.26 16.30 -9.95
C GLN A 194 -11.93 16.97 -10.34
N VAL A 195 -11.39 17.83 -9.47
CA VAL A 195 -10.09 18.49 -9.68
C VAL A 195 -8.97 17.47 -9.61
N VAL A 196 -9.00 16.60 -8.59
CA VAL A 196 -8.04 15.50 -8.41
C VAL A 196 -8.05 14.56 -9.62
N ASN A 197 -9.23 14.14 -10.09
CA ASN A 197 -9.38 13.27 -11.26
C ASN A 197 -8.84 13.93 -12.53
N LYS A 198 -9.11 15.22 -12.76
CA LYS A 198 -8.55 15.97 -13.89
C LYS A 198 -7.02 16.05 -13.80
N ALA A 199 -6.49 16.31 -12.61
CA ALA A 199 -5.05 16.38 -12.37
C ALA A 199 -4.37 15.03 -12.61
N ILE A 200 -4.94 13.92 -12.13
CA ILE A 200 -4.44 12.56 -12.39
C ILE A 200 -4.51 12.24 -13.89
N ARG A 201 -5.65 12.55 -14.54
CA ARG A 201 -5.83 12.29 -15.98
C ARG A 201 -4.77 12.99 -16.82
N ASP A 202 -4.52 14.27 -16.56
CA ASP A 202 -3.52 15.04 -17.29
C ASP A 202 -2.08 14.68 -16.89
N LEU A 203 -1.85 14.20 -15.66
CA LEU A 203 -0.57 13.59 -15.29
C LEU A 203 -0.29 12.33 -16.13
N LEU A 204 -1.29 11.46 -16.31
CA LEU A 204 -1.11 10.25 -17.13
C LEU A 204 -0.81 10.58 -18.60
N ARG A 205 -1.32 11.71 -19.12
CA ARG A 205 -0.94 12.22 -20.45
C ARG A 205 0.54 12.60 -20.53
N LEU A 206 1.06 13.29 -19.51
CA LEU A 206 2.49 13.59 -19.42
C LEU A 206 3.32 12.30 -19.33
N VAL A 207 2.89 11.32 -18.52
CA VAL A 207 3.60 10.03 -18.41
C VAL A 207 3.65 9.32 -19.76
N LEU A 208 2.55 9.31 -20.52
CA LEU A 208 2.51 8.75 -21.87
C LEU A 208 3.47 9.47 -22.83
N GLN A 209 3.57 10.80 -22.76
CA GLN A 209 4.54 11.58 -23.52
C GLN A 209 5.97 11.13 -23.20
N LEU A 210 6.29 10.93 -21.92
CA LEU A 210 7.62 10.49 -21.48
C LEU A 210 7.95 9.04 -21.83
N LYS A 211 6.95 8.17 -22.08
CA LYS A 211 7.23 6.79 -22.53
C LYS A 211 7.92 6.71 -23.89
N ALA A 212 7.89 7.78 -24.69
CA ALA A 212 8.64 7.85 -25.94
C ALA A 212 10.15 8.07 -25.72
N SER A 213 10.54 8.59 -24.55
CA SER A 213 11.92 8.84 -24.16
C SER A 213 12.60 7.56 -23.65
N ARG A 214 13.93 7.46 -23.80
CA ARG A 214 14.70 6.30 -23.32
C ARG A 214 15.20 6.47 -21.88
N ARG A 215 15.38 7.70 -21.43
CA ARG A 215 16.03 8.07 -20.16
C ARG A 215 15.19 8.97 -19.26
N LEU A 216 14.05 9.47 -19.76
CA LEU A 216 13.09 10.23 -18.96
C LEU A 216 11.95 9.31 -18.52
N HIS A 217 11.81 9.11 -17.21
CA HIS A 217 10.81 8.20 -16.65
C HIS A 217 9.93 8.93 -15.65
N ALA A 218 8.69 8.46 -15.54
CA ALA A 218 7.77 8.88 -14.49
C ALA A 218 7.11 7.65 -13.85
N LYS A 219 6.98 7.68 -12.52
CA LYS A 219 6.32 6.65 -11.73
C LYS A 219 5.24 7.28 -10.89
N VAL A 220 4.02 6.80 -11.09
CA VAL A 220 2.81 7.31 -10.44
C VAL A 220 2.26 6.23 -9.51
N PHE A 221 2.21 6.55 -8.23
CA PHE A 221 1.54 5.74 -7.21
C PHE A 221 0.11 6.25 -7.03
N LEU A 222 -0.87 5.43 -7.41
CA LEU A 222 -2.30 5.73 -7.26
C LEU A 222 -2.96 4.79 -6.26
N ARG A 223 -3.99 5.31 -5.60
CA ARG A 223 -4.90 4.47 -4.82
C ARG A 223 -5.87 3.74 -5.74
N THR A 224 -6.31 2.56 -5.34
CA THR A 224 -7.28 1.76 -6.10
C THR A 224 -8.56 2.54 -6.38
N ASP A 225 -9.10 3.23 -5.38
CA ASP A 225 -10.32 4.03 -5.53
C ASP A 225 -10.15 5.23 -6.49
N GLN A 226 -8.98 5.87 -6.51
CA GLN A 226 -8.67 6.95 -7.45
C GLN A 226 -8.60 6.43 -8.88
N TYR A 227 -8.03 5.23 -9.07
CA TYR A 227 -7.96 4.59 -10.37
C TYR A 227 -9.34 4.18 -10.86
N GLU A 228 -10.15 3.50 -10.05
CA GLU A 228 -11.49 3.04 -10.43
C GLU A 228 -12.47 4.19 -10.69
N ARG A 229 -12.31 5.33 -9.99
CA ARG A 229 -13.08 6.55 -10.22
C ARG A 229 -12.59 7.35 -11.42
N GLY A 230 -11.31 7.23 -11.75
CA GLY A 230 -10.69 8.00 -12.82
C GLY A 230 -11.38 7.71 -14.15
N ASN A 231 -12.15 8.68 -14.66
CA ASN A 231 -12.65 8.58 -16.02
C ASN A 231 -11.47 8.83 -16.97
N PHE A 232 -10.76 7.75 -17.31
CA PHE A 232 -9.65 7.76 -18.25
C PHE A 232 -10.09 7.59 -19.71
N ALA A 233 -11.40 7.57 -19.97
CA ALA A 233 -11.93 7.55 -21.32
C ALA A 233 -11.44 8.79 -22.09
N GLY A 234 -10.96 8.58 -23.31
CA GLY A 234 -10.44 9.65 -24.17
C GLY A 234 -8.97 10.01 -23.98
N ILE A 235 -8.22 9.35 -23.08
CA ILE A 235 -6.74 9.42 -23.13
C ILE A 235 -6.24 8.52 -24.27
N PRO A 236 -5.62 9.08 -25.33
CA PRO A 236 -5.02 8.27 -26.40
C PRO A 236 -3.93 7.35 -25.84
N ASP A 237 -3.81 6.13 -26.36
CA ASP A 237 -2.76 5.16 -25.98
C ASP A 237 -2.70 4.76 -24.50
N LEU A 238 -3.79 4.96 -23.73
CA LEU A 238 -3.86 4.52 -22.33
C LEU A 238 -3.57 3.03 -22.15
N SER A 239 -3.87 2.20 -23.15
CA SER A 239 -3.55 0.76 -23.16
C SER A 239 -2.05 0.48 -22.94
N LYS A 240 -1.15 1.38 -23.35
CA LYS A 240 0.30 1.28 -23.10
C LYS A 240 0.65 1.44 -21.62
N LEU A 241 -0.10 2.27 -20.88
CA LEU A 241 0.05 2.39 -19.42
C LEU A 241 -0.61 1.22 -18.70
N GLN A 242 -1.77 0.75 -19.18
CA GLN A 242 -2.45 -0.40 -18.60
C GLN A 242 -1.63 -1.68 -18.74
N ALA A 243 -0.95 -1.87 -19.88
CA ALA A 243 -0.09 -3.03 -20.12
C ALA A 243 1.10 -3.11 -19.14
N THR A 244 1.61 -1.98 -18.68
CA THR A 244 2.72 -1.91 -17.71
C THR A 244 2.28 -1.52 -16.29
N ARG A 245 0.97 -1.55 -16.04
CA ARG A 245 0.38 -1.36 -14.71
C ARG A 245 0.81 -2.47 -13.78
N VAL A 246 1.08 -2.11 -12.53
CA VAL A 246 1.37 -3.08 -11.47
C VAL A 246 0.52 -2.75 -10.24
N GLU A 247 -0.10 -3.78 -9.67
CA GLU A 247 -0.80 -3.68 -8.38
C GLU A 247 0.15 -4.11 -7.26
N LEU A 248 0.19 -3.33 -6.18
CA LEU A 248 0.93 -3.65 -4.97
C LEU A 248 0.09 -4.57 -4.10
N VAL A 249 0.21 -5.87 -4.37
CA VAL A 249 -0.45 -6.93 -3.62
C VAL A 249 0.56 -7.63 -2.73
N TRP A 250 0.21 -7.80 -1.46
CA TRP A 250 1.03 -8.50 -0.48
C TRP A 250 0.51 -9.92 -0.27
N SER A 251 1.32 -10.90 -0.66
CA SER A 251 1.03 -12.29 -0.32
C SER A 251 1.28 -12.53 1.18
N ARG A 252 0.77 -13.64 1.71
CA ARG A 252 1.07 -14.08 3.08
C ARG A 252 2.58 -14.19 3.32
N ILE A 253 3.29 -14.77 2.36
CA ILE A 253 4.75 -14.96 2.43
C ILE A 253 5.45 -13.61 2.50
N ASP A 254 4.99 -12.62 1.72
CA ASP A 254 5.56 -11.26 1.73
C ASP A 254 5.29 -10.53 3.06
N LEU A 255 4.09 -10.66 3.63
CA LEU A 255 3.74 -10.03 4.91
C LEU A 255 4.61 -10.57 6.06
N HIS A 256 4.74 -11.91 6.14
CA HIS A 256 5.62 -12.52 7.13
C HIS A 256 7.09 -12.22 6.84
N GLY A 257 7.51 -12.18 5.58
CA GLY A 257 8.85 -11.72 5.18
C GLY A 257 9.16 -10.30 5.67
N LEU A 258 8.20 -9.38 5.58
CA LEU A 258 8.32 -8.03 6.14
C LEU A 258 8.49 -8.05 7.67
N LEU A 259 7.70 -8.85 8.38
CA LEU A 259 7.86 -9.04 9.82
C LEU A 259 9.26 -9.54 10.15
N TRP A 260 9.75 -10.55 9.42
CA TRP A 260 11.08 -11.11 9.64
C TRP A 260 12.21 -10.14 9.32
N GLN A 261 12.10 -9.33 8.25
CA GLN A 261 13.09 -8.27 7.95
C GLN A 261 13.17 -7.26 9.10
N ARG A 262 12.02 -6.83 9.64
CA ARG A 262 11.96 -5.88 10.74
C ARG A 262 12.56 -6.45 12.02
N LEU A 263 12.21 -7.68 12.39
CA LEU A 263 12.74 -8.32 13.59
C LEU A 263 14.25 -8.62 13.49
N THR A 264 14.70 -9.05 12.31
CA THR A 264 16.14 -9.22 12.00
C THR A 264 16.93 -7.93 12.19
N ASN A 265 16.26 -6.78 12.02
CA ASN A 265 16.86 -5.46 12.12
C ASN A 265 16.36 -4.65 13.31
N ALA A 266 15.81 -5.31 14.33
CA ALA A 266 15.35 -4.66 15.54
C ALA A 266 16.48 -3.78 16.15
N PRO A 267 16.12 -2.69 16.86
CA PRO A 267 17.08 -1.92 17.62
C PRO A 267 17.85 -2.82 18.60
N ALA A 268 19.07 -2.41 18.95
CA ALA A 268 19.85 -3.15 19.94
C ALA A 268 19.11 -3.17 21.28
N HIS A 269 18.97 -4.36 21.88
CA HIS A 269 18.25 -4.50 23.14
C HIS A 269 19.01 -3.74 24.26
N PRO A 270 18.33 -3.02 25.17
CA PRO A 270 19.01 -2.22 26.20
C PRO A 270 19.98 -3.01 27.09
N SER A 271 19.69 -4.28 27.36
CA SER A 271 20.52 -5.14 28.23
C SER A 271 21.73 -5.76 27.53
N THR A 272 21.61 -6.19 26.28
CA THR A 272 22.68 -6.89 25.56
C THR A 272 23.49 -5.97 24.66
N ARG A 273 22.93 -4.81 24.28
CA ARG A 273 23.45 -3.87 23.27
C ARG A 273 23.74 -4.52 21.90
N THR A 274 23.18 -5.70 21.62
CA THR A 274 23.33 -6.40 20.34
C THR A 274 22.00 -6.45 19.57
N ARG A 275 22.09 -6.60 18.25
CA ARG A 275 20.95 -6.77 17.33
C ARG A 275 20.71 -8.24 16.95
N ASP A 276 21.50 -9.16 17.50
CA ASP A 276 21.55 -10.55 17.04
C ASP A 276 20.51 -11.44 17.67
N GLN A 277 19.79 -10.92 18.66
CA GLN A 277 18.96 -11.69 19.56
C GLN A 277 17.88 -12.47 18.79
N PHE A 278 17.16 -11.79 17.89
CA PHE A 278 16.18 -12.42 17.01
C PHE A 278 16.81 -13.43 16.03
N ARG A 279 18.01 -13.15 15.49
CA ARG A 279 18.69 -14.04 14.54
C ARG A 279 19.17 -15.32 15.22
N ILE A 280 19.73 -15.21 16.43
CA ILE A 280 20.10 -16.34 17.30
C ILE A 280 18.86 -17.19 17.62
N TRP A 281 17.74 -16.54 17.97
CA TRP A 281 16.47 -17.24 18.20
C TRP A 281 15.98 -17.99 16.96
N CYS A 282 16.05 -17.38 15.77
CA CYS A 282 15.69 -18.03 14.52
C CYS A 282 16.52 -19.30 14.25
N GLN A 283 17.83 -19.24 14.49
CA GLN A 283 18.69 -20.41 14.33
C GLN A 283 18.36 -21.53 15.31
N ALA A 284 18.12 -21.19 16.59
CA ALA A 284 17.70 -22.17 17.58
C ALA A 284 16.30 -22.76 17.28
N ALA A 285 15.43 -21.97 16.65
CA ALA A 285 14.10 -22.38 16.23
C ALA A 285 14.08 -23.24 14.96
N ALA A 286 15.12 -23.16 14.12
CA ALA A 286 15.21 -23.86 12.85
C ALA A 286 15.44 -25.37 13.05
N ALA A 287 14.50 -26.20 12.59
CA ALA A 287 14.51 -27.65 12.83
C ALA A 287 15.58 -28.45 12.06
N ARG A 288 16.33 -27.83 11.14
CA ARG A 288 17.16 -28.56 10.13
C ARG A 288 18.68 -28.45 10.30
N GLN A 289 19.22 -27.98 11.44
CA GLN A 289 20.67 -27.73 11.61
C GLN A 289 21.30 -26.85 10.50
N LEU A 290 20.48 -26.19 9.67
CA LEU A 290 20.91 -25.25 8.64
C LEU A 290 20.96 -23.87 9.28
N SER A 291 22.12 -23.21 9.23
CA SER A 291 22.20 -21.79 9.57
C SER A 291 21.32 -21.02 8.59
N LEU A 292 20.28 -20.35 9.10
CA LEU A 292 19.43 -19.50 8.25
C LEU A 292 20.18 -18.25 7.78
N PHE A 293 21.11 -17.74 8.59
CA PHE A 293 21.86 -16.50 8.31
C PHE A 293 23.32 -16.81 7.97
N ASP A 294 23.91 -16.01 7.06
CA ASP A 294 25.32 -16.08 6.66
C ASP A 294 25.96 -14.67 6.73
N PRO A 295 27.04 -14.47 7.53
CA PRO A 295 27.58 -15.43 8.50
C PRO A 295 26.57 -15.74 9.61
N ALA A 296 26.77 -16.85 10.30
CA ALA A 296 25.97 -17.18 11.48
C ALA A 296 25.98 -16.00 12.47
N PRO A 297 24.88 -15.68 13.19
CA PRO A 297 24.76 -14.59 14.14
C PRO A 297 25.84 -14.55 15.22
N SER A 298 26.48 -15.69 15.55
CA SER A 298 27.61 -15.76 16.50
C SER A 298 28.98 -15.59 15.84
N ALA A 299 29.05 -15.55 14.51
CA ALA A 299 30.23 -15.27 13.73
C ALA A 299 30.14 -13.81 13.26
N THR A 300 31.02 -12.99 13.80
CA THR A 300 31.25 -11.58 13.43
C THR A 300 30.29 -10.56 14.05
N GLU A 301 30.68 -10.04 15.21
CA GLU A 301 30.84 -8.58 15.26
C GLU A 301 31.80 -8.19 14.12
N THR A 302 31.45 -7.20 13.30
CA THR A 302 32.31 -6.43 12.36
C THR A 302 32.39 -6.74 10.86
N THR A 303 31.62 -7.64 10.23
CA THR A 303 31.61 -7.70 8.74
C THR A 303 30.21 -7.62 8.13
N GLY A 304 29.72 -6.39 8.04
CA GLY A 304 28.51 -6.03 7.29
C GLY A 304 28.04 -4.63 7.63
N ASN A 305 28.85 -3.59 7.42
CA ASN A 305 28.53 -2.14 7.55
C ASN A 305 27.64 -1.67 8.72
N GLY A 306 27.40 -2.46 9.78
CA GLY A 306 26.67 -2.10 11.00
C GLY A 306 25.18 -1.74 10.86
N GLU A 307 24.68 -1.41 9.66
CA GLU A 307 23.41 -0.70 9.53
C GLU A 307 22.22 -1.62 9.18
N ARG A 308 22.38 -2.57 8.26
CA ARG A 308 21.30 -3.42 7.74
C ARG A 308 21.72 -4.88 7.56
N TRP A 309 20.93 -5.80 8.08
CA TRP A 309 21.03 -7.23 7.83
C TRP A 309 20.00 -7.66 6.79
N ASP A 310 20.46 -8.33 5.72
CA ASP A 310 19.57 -8.91 4.72
C ASP A 310 18.83 -10.13 5.27
N LEU A 311 17.54 -10.21 4.95
CA LEU A 311 16.75 -11.39 5.26
C LEU A 311 17.19 -12.56 4.36
N PRO A 312 17.50 -13.74 4.90
CA PRO A 312 17.83 -14.91 4.10
C PRO A 312 16.72 -15.34 3.15
N VAL A 313 17.08 -15.81 1.95
CA VAL A 313 16.12 -16.25 0.91
C VAL A 313 15.05 -17.23 1.45
N PRO A 314 15.38 -18.24 2.30
CA PRO A 314 14.36 -19.12 2.86
C PRO A 314 13.30 -18.37 3.69
N LEU A 315 13.68 -17.34 4.45
CA LEU A 315 12.73 -16.51 5.19
C LEU A 315 11.98 -15.52 4.30
N GLN A 316 12.41 -15.32 3.05
CA GLN A 316 11.69 -14.51 2.06
C GLN A 316 10.68 -15.32 1.23
N GLN A 317 10.88 -16.63 1.05
CA GLN A 317 10.16 -17.41 0.02
C GLN A 317 9.59 -18.76 0.49
N ASP A 318 10.08 -19.35 1.58
CA ASP A 318 9.62 -20.68 2.03
C ASP A 318 8.48 -20.55 3.06
N ASP A 319 7.24 -20.76 2.60
CA ASP A 319 6.02 -20.73 3.43
C ASP A 319 6.11 -21.69 4.62
N GLN A 320 6.70 -22.87 4.44
CA GLN A 320 6.79 -23.88 5.49
C GLN A 320 7.78 -23.47 6.57
N ILE A 321 8.92 -22.88 6.20
CA ILE A 321 9.88 -22.33 7.16
C ILE A 321 9.24 -21.17 7.92
N GLN A 322 8.62 -20.21 7.24
CA GLN A 322 7.95 -19.09 7.90
C GLN A 322 6.83 -19.56 8.84
N ARG A 323 6.02 -20.53 8.40
CA ARG A 323 4.95 -21.13 9.22
C ARG A 323 5.51 -21.81 10.47
N ASN A 324 6.57 -22.59 10.34
CA ASN A 324 7.22 -23.26 11.47
C ASN A 324 7.80 -22.25 12.45
N LEU A 325 8.44 -21.19 11.95
CA LEU A 325 8.99 -20.13 12.78
C LEU A 325 7.89 -19.35 13.51
N PHE A 326 6.81 -19.00 12.81
CA PHE A 326 5.66 -18.33 13.42
C PHE A 326 4.95 -19.21 14.46
N ALA A 327 4.92 -20.53 14.26
CA ALA A 327 4.40 -21.46 15.26
C ALA A 327 5.25 -21.49 16.55
N LYS A 328 6.53 -21.12 16.50
CA LYS A 328 7.37 -20.91 17.70
C LYS A 328 7.04 -19.60 18.42
N LEU A 329 6.46 -18.61 17.75
CA LEU A 329 5.98 -17.37 18.36
C LEU A 329 4.58 -17.51 18.98
N ALA A 330 3.67 -18.19 18.28
CA ALA A 330 2.23 -18.13 18.56
C ALA A 330 1.55 -19.49 18.76
N GLY A 331 2.27 -20.60 18.53
CA GLY A 331 1.76 -21.96 18.63
C GLY A 331 1.23 -22.50 17.29
N GLN A 332 0.90 -23.78 17.29
CA GLN A 332 0.41 -24.49 16.08
C GLN A 332 -1.08 -24.24 15.81
N GLN A 333 -1.83 -23.76 16.81
CA GLN A 333 -3.29 -23.63 16.75
C GLN A 333 -3.78 -22.41 17.54
N MET A 334 -4.88 -21.83 17.09
CA MET A 334 -5.57 -20.75 17.77
C MET A 334 -6.37 -21.29 18.96
N GLY A 335 -5.91 -21.04 20.18
CA GLY A 335 -6.58 -21.50 21.39
C GLY A 335 -6.43 -23.01 21.62
N ARG A 336 -7.40 -23.60 22.33
CA ARG A 336 -7.27 -24.99 22.82
C ARG A 336 -7.67 -26.07 21.79
N ASP A 337 -8.27 -25.70 20.67
CA ASP A 337 -8.82 -26.63 19.67
C ASP A 337 -8.23 -26.38 18.28
N TYR A 338 -7.78 -27.44 17.60
CA TYR A 338 -7.19 -27.42 16.26
C TYR A 338 -8.14 -26.85 15.19
N ARG A 339 -9.46 -26.93 15.42
CA ARG A 339 -10.49 -26.41 14.48
C ARG A 339 -10.50 -24.90 14.35
N ARG A 340 -9.85 -24.18 15.27
CA ARG A 340 -9.84 -22.71 15.30
C ARG A 340 -8.80 -22.08 14.39
N GLY A 341 -8.00 -22.90 13.69
CA GLY A 341 -7.05 -22.48 12.67
C GLY A 341 -5.62 -22.32 13.15
N VAL A 342 -4.70 -22.18 12.21
CA VAL A 342 -3.24 -22.05 12.45
C VAL A 342 -2.89 -20.57 12.51
N PRO A 343 -2.23 -20.05 13.57
CA PRO A 343 -1.97 -18.62 13.74
C PRO A 343 -1.34 -17.94 12.52
N TYR A 344 -0.35 -18.58 11.89
CA TYR A 344 0.33 -18.10 10.67
C TYR A 344 -0.63 -17.76 9.52
N LEU A 345 -1.61 -18.65 9.28
CA LEU A 345 -2.64 -18.48 8.24
C LEU A 345 -3.76 -17.56 8.73
N TRP A 346 -4.16 -17.77 9.98
CA TRP A 346 -5.33 -17.18 10.60
C TRP A 346 -5.23 -15.65 10.62
N ILE A 347 -4.09 -15.10 11.04
CA ILE A 347 -3.95 -13.64 11.16
C ILE A 347 -4.08 -12.92 9.81
N VAL A 348 -3.45 -13.44 8.76
CA VAL A 348 -3.53 -12.82 7.43
C VAL A 348 -4.95 -12.95 6.87
N ASN A 349 -5.59 -14.11 7.03
CA ASN A 349 -6.94 -14.32 6.53
C ASN A 349 -7.99 -13.43 7.23
N HIS A 350 -7.81 -13.09 8.50
CA HIS A 350 -8.75 -12.20 9.22
C HIS A 350 -8.45 -10.71 9.02
N LEU A 351 -7.28 -10.38 8.47
CA LEU A 351 -6.91 -9.03 8.05
C LEU A 351 -7.16 -8.78 6.56
N ALA A 352 -7.58 -9.81 5.82
CA ALA A 352 -7.88 -9.70 4.41
C ALA A 352 -9.23 -9.01 4.18
N ASP A 353 -9.30 -8.19 3.13
CA ASP A 353 -10.54 -7.62 2.63
C ASP A 353 -11.29 -8.58 1.68
N GLY A 354 -12.33 -8.05 1.02
CA GLY A 354 -13.18 -8.79 0.10
C GLY A 354 -12.47 -9.27 -1.16
N GLN A 355 -11.30 -8.71 -1.46
CA GLN A 355 -10.43 -9.17 -2.55
C GLN A 355 -9.40 -10.19 -2.06
N GLY A 356 -9.39 -10.51 -0.76
CA GLY A 356 -8.43 -11.42 -0.15
C GLY A 356 -7.09 -10.76 0.17
N GLU A 357 -7.02 -9.43 0.15
CA GLU A 357 -5.78 -8.68 0.34
C GLU A 357 -5.68 -8.14 1.76
N ALA A 358 -4.53 -8.37 2.40
CA ALA A 358 -4.18 -7.79 3.70
C ALA A 358 -3.03 -6.80 3.53
N SER A 359 -3.13 -5.64 4.19
CA SER A 359 -2.08 -4.61 4.10
C SER A 359 -0.96 -4.86 5.12
N PRO A 360 0.31 -4.55 4.78
CA PRO A 360 1.43 -4.47 5.73
C PRO A 360 1.10 -3.67 6.97
N ARG A 361 0.44 -2.53 6.80
CA ARG A 361 0.05 -1.63 7.87
C ARG A 361 -0.82 -2.35 8.90
N SER A 362 -1.93 -2.93 8.46
CA SER A 362 -2.86 -3.68 9.32
C SER A 362 -2.18 -4.92 9.93
N PHE A 363 -1.34 -5.61 9.17
CA PHE A 363 -0.61 -6.79 9.63
C PHE A 363 0.38 -6.46 10.76
N LEU A 364 1.26 -5.46 10.57
CA LEU A 364 2.23 -5.06 11.58
C LEU A 364 1.54 -4.47 12.82
N ALA A 365 0.47 -3.68 12.65
CA ALA A 365 -0.34 -3.18 13.76
C ALA A 365 -0.92 -4.33 14.60
N ALA A 366 -1.51 -5.34 13.94
CA ALA A 366 -2.10 -6.48 14.63
C ALA A 366 -1.06 -7.27 15.43
N ILE A 367 0.13 -7.52 14.85
CA ILE A 367 1.21 -8.23 15.53
C ILE A 367 1.74 -7.42 16.72
N ARG A 368 2.02 -6.12 16.52
CA ARG A 368 2.49 -5.25 17.60
C ARG A 368 1.49 -5.24 18.76
N ARG A 369 0.20 -5.02 18.46
CA ARG A 369 -0.84 -4.98 19.48
C ARG A 369 -0.98 -6.32 20.20
N ALA A 370 -0.82 -7.43 19.48
CA ALA A 370 -0.82 -8.76 20.08
C ALA A 370 0.40 -8.96 21.00
N ALA A 371 1.57 -8.43 20.66
CA ALA A 371 2.77 -8.49 21.50
C ALA A 371 2.60 -7.66 22.78
N GLU A 372 2.13 -6.41 22.67
CA GLU A 372 1.82 -5.53 23.81
C GLU A 372 0.82 -6.19 24.77
N ASP A 373 -0.28 -6.72 24.24
CA ASP A 373 -1.32 -7.36 25.05
C ASP A 373 -0.85 -8.68 25.67
N SER A 374 0.00 -9.45 24.97
CA SER A 374 0.61 -10.68 25.50
C SER A 374 1.56 -10.37 26.66
N LEU A 375 2.36 -9.31 26.53
CA LEU A 375 3.27 -8.85 27.58
C LEU A 375 2.50 -8.39 28.83
N GLN A 376 1.40 -7.65 28.64
CA GLN A 376 0.62 -7.08 29.74
C GLN A 376 -0.27 -8.10 30.46
N ARG A 377 -0.98 -8.96 29.71
CA ARG A 377 -2.04 -9.82 30.26
C ARG A 377 -1.67 -11.29 30.37
N TYR A 378 -0.64 -11.72 29.64
CA TYR A 378 -0.24 -13.12 29.54
C TYR A 378 1.27 -13.30 29.72
N ALA A 379 1.89 -12.55 30.64
CA ALA A 379 3.32 -12.58 30.90
C ALA A 379 3.85 -14.02 31.14
N ASN A 380 3.07 -14.84 31.85
CA ASN A 380 3.40 -16.23 32.19
C ASN A 380 3.09 -17.25 31.07
N HIS A 381 2.57 -16.82 29.92
CA HIS A 381 2.31 -17.73 28.80
C HIS A 381 3.63 -18.20 28.16
N PRO A 382 3.77 -19.50 27.81
CA PRO A 382 5.04 -20.08 27.35
C PRO A 382 5.49 -19.66 25.95
N LEU A 383 4.68 -18.87 25.24
CA LEU A 383 5.00 -18.36 23.90
C LEU A 383 4.87 -16.83 23.86
N ALA A 384 5.63 -16.19 22.97
CA ALA A 384 5.69 -14.73 22.86
C ALA A 384 4.31 -14.12 22.58
N LEU A 385 3.52 -14.72 21.68
CA LEU A 385 2.20 -14.26 21.28
C LEU A 385 1.11 -15.20 21.82
N HIS A 386 0.20 -14.66 22.63
CA HIS A 386 -0.98 -15.40 23.09
C HIS A 386 -2.10 -15.36 22.03
N TYR A 387 -2.85 -16.45 21.86
CA TYR A 387 -3.89 -16.55 20.83
C TYR A 387 -5.05 -15.56 21.01
N GLU A 388 -5.46 -15.26 22.26
CA GLU A 388 -6.46 -14.19 22.50
C GLU A 388 -5.89 -12.80 22.18
N SER A 389 -4.58 -12.61 22.35
CA SER A 389 -3.92 -11.34 22.01
C SER A 389 -3.83 -11.15 20.49
N LEU A 390 -3.66 -12.22 19.71
CA LEU A 390 -3.77 -12.16 18.25
C LEU A 390 -5.17 -11.74 17.79
N LYS A 391 -6.22 -12.25 18.44
CA LYS A 391 -7.60 -11.81 18.14
C LYS A 391 -7.79 -10.32 18.43
N ARG A 392 -7.32 -9.85 19.59
CA ARG A 392 -7.37 -8.42 19.96
C ARG A 392 -6.53 -7.55 19.02
N GLY A 393 -5.40 -8.07 18.55
CA GLY A 393 -4.57 -7.40 17.55
C GLY A 393 -5.31 -7.21 16.23
N VAL A 394 -5.98 -8.25 15.72
CA VAL A 394 -6.83 -8.15 14.52
C VAL A 394 -7.98 -7.16 14.70
N GLN A 395 -8.61 -7.15 15.88
CA GLN A 395 -9.66 -6.17 16.20
C GLN A 395 -9.14 -4.72 16.13
N ALA A 396 -7.99 -4.44 16.74
CA ALA A 396 -7.38 -3.12 16.68
C ALA A 396 -6.98 -2.71 15.24
N ALA A 397 -6.47 -3.65 14.44
CA ALA A 397 -6.16 -3.38 13.04
C ALA A 397 -7.41 -3.15 12.17
N SER A 398 -8.54 -3.79 12.50
CA SER A 398 -9.85 -3.54 11.89
C SER A 398 -10.32 -2.11 12.16
N GLU A 399 -10.17 -1.61 13.39
CA GLU A 399 -10.51 -0.21 13.73
C GLU A 399 -9.69 0.80 12.92
N ILE A 400 -8.38 0.58 12.78
CA ILE A 400 -7.50 1.41 11.92
C ILE A 400 -8.04 1.43 10.49
N ARG A 401 -8.37 0.27 9.93
CA ARG A 401 -8.84 0.16 8.55
C ARG A 401 -10.20 0.86 8.34
N MET A 402 -11.09 0.78 9.31
CA MET A 402 -12.37 1.50 9.25
C MET A 402 -12.20 3.02 9.29
N ASN A 403 -11.26 3.52 10.12
CA ASN A 403 -10.98 4.95 10.19
C ASN A 403 -10.42 5.47 8.86
N GLU A 404 -9.45 4.75 8.26
CA GLU A 404 -8.94 5.08 6.92
C GLU A 404 -10.06 5.10 5.87
N LEU A 405 -10.95 4.11 5.91
CA LEU A 405 -12.06 4.03 4.98
C LEU A 405 -13.05 5.19 5.18
N ALA A 406 -13.30 5.60 6.42
CA ALA A 406 -14.17 6.72 6.76
C ALA A 406 -13.60 8.07 6.31
N GLU A 407 -12.29 8.26 6.36
CA GLU A 407 -11.62 9.46 5.82
C GLU A 407 -11.86 9.61 4.31
N ASP A 408 -11.77 8.49 3.58
CA ASP A 408 -11.82 8.47 2.12
C ASP A 408 -13.26 8.43 1.57
N HIS A 409 -14.14 7.77 2.32
CA HIS A 409 -15.52 7.53 1.98
C HIS A 409 -16.42 7.80 3.22
N PRO A 410 -16.57 9.07 3.65
CA PRO A 410 -17.41 9.45 4.79
C PRO A 410 -18.82 8.85 4.78
N TRP A 411 -19.44 8.74 3.60
CA TRP A 411 -20.77 8.16 3.40
C TRP A 411 -20.88 6.69 3.85
N ILE A 412 -19.77 5.92 3.89
CA ILE A 412 -19.78 4.52 4.33
C ILE A 412 -20.22 4.42 5.79
N GLN A 413 -19.80 5.36 6.64
CA GLN A 413 -20.22 5.36 8.04
C GLN A 413 -21.74 5.51 8.16
N GLU A 414 -22.34 6.39 7.36
CA GLU A 414 -23.80 6.52 7.34
C GLU A 414 -24.49 5.28 6.80
N LEU A 415 -23.97 4.73 5.70
CA LEU A 415 -24.52 3.54 5.03
C LEU A 415 -24.46 2.30 5.94
N MET A 416 -23.42 2.14 6.76
CA MET A 416 -23.25 0.96 7.61
C MET A 416 -24.05 1.01 8.92
N LYS A 417 -24.40 2.20 9.43
CA LYS A 417 -25.16 2.37 10.70
C LYS A 417 -26.43 1.50 10.81
N PRO A 418 -27.32 1.42 9.80
CA PRO A 418 -28.53 0.59 9.85
C PRO A 418 -28.28 -0.90 9.94
N LEU A 419 -27.08 -1.34 9.53
CA LEU A 419 -26.73 -2.76 9.46
C LEU A 419 -26.19 -3.31 10.78
N LYS A 420 -25.99 -2.45 11.79
CA LYS A 420 -25.48 -2.86 13.09
C LYS A 420 -26.38 -3.93 13.71
N GLY A 421 -25.80 -5.06 14.10
CA GLY A 421 -26.53 -6.23 14.61
C GLY A 421 -27.00 -7.23 13.54
N LEU A 422 -26.97 -6.88 12.25
CA LEU A 422 -27.18 -7.84 11.16
C LEU A 422 -26.05 -8.87 11.15
N SER A 423 -26.34 -10.11 10.79
CA SER A 423 -25.32 -11.16 10.68
C SER A 423 -25.07 -11.55 9.23
N VAL A 424 -23.80 -11.57 8.84
CA VAL A 424 -23.35 -12.06 7.53
C VAL A 424 -22.82 -13.50 7.63
N PRO A 425 -22.89 -14.32 6.58
CA PRO A 425 -23.48 -14.01 5.27
C PRO A 425 -25.01 -13.83 5.29
N CYS A 426 -25.52 -12.97 4.41
CA CYS A 426 -26.94 -12.58 4.34
C CYS A 426 -27.40 -12.37 2.89
N THR A 427 -28.71 -12.34 2.64
CA THR A 427 -29.24 -12.07 1.30
C THR A 427 -29.27 -10.57 1.00
N LEU A 428 -29.33 -10.20 -0.28
CA LEU A 428 -29.47 -8.78 -0.68
C LEU A 428 -30.70 -8.13 -0.04
N LYS A 429 -31.82 -8.85 0.02
CA LYS A 429 -33.07 -8.37 0.67
C LYS A 429 -32.85 -8.02 2.15
N GLN A 430 -32.02 -8.78 2.87
CA GLN A 430 -31.69 -8.53 4.27
C GLN A 430 -30.83 -7.27 4.48
N LEU A 431 -29.99 -6.90 3.51
CA LEU A 431 -29.23 -5.64 3.52
C LEU A 431 -30.07 -4.45 3.07
N GLU A 432 -30.88 -4.64 2.04
CA GLU A 432 -31.68 -3.59 1.44
C GLU A 432 -32.79 -3.09 2.38
N GLN A 433 -33.43 -3.97 3.15
CA GLN A 433 -34.52 -3.59 4.06
C GLN A 433 -34.12 -2.50 5.09
N PRO A 434 -33.05 -2.66 5.90
CA PRO A 434 -32.60 -1.60 6.81
C PRO A 434 -32.20 -0.32 6.09
N TRP A 435 -31.58 -0.41 4.90
CA TRP A 435 -31.20 0.77 4.14
C TRP A 435 -32.43 1.53 3.62
N LYS A 436 -33.40 0.84 3.02
CA LYS A 436 -34.67 1.44 2.57
C LYS A 436 -35.43 2.09 3.73
N ALA A 437 -35.45 1.45 4.90
CA ALA A 437 -36.12 1.99 6.08
C ALA A 437 -35.48 3.31 6.56
N LYS A 438 -34.15 3.47 6.46
CA LYS A 438 -33.46 4.70 6.89
C LYS A 438 -33.41 5.78 5.80
N PHE A 439 -33.17 5.38 4.55
CA PHE A 439 -32.79 6.31 3.47
C PHE A 439 -33.83 6.39 2.34
N GLY A 440 -34.82 5.50 2.29
CA GLY A 440 -35.71 5.40 1.13
C GLY A 440 -34.97 4.82 -0.08
N GLU A 441 -34.84 5.60 -1.15
CA GLU A 441 -34.15 5.18 -2.37
C GLU A 441 -32.62 5.35 -2.28
N ILE A 442 -31.88 4.38 -2.81
CA ILE A 442 -30.41 4.34 -2.79
C ILE A 442 -29.92 4.45 -4.23
N PRO A 443 -28.90 5.30 -4.53
CA PRO A 443 -28.04 6.05 -3.59
C PRO A 443 -28.62 7.38 -3.08
N GLY A 444 -29.75 7.85 -3.62
CA GLY A 444 -30.24 9.23 -3.44
C GLY A 444 -30.43 9.70 -1.99
N GLY A 445 -30.88 8.80 -1.10
CA GLY A 445 -31.14 9.13 0.31
C GLY A 445 -29.94 9.04 1.24
N VAL A 446 -28.77 8.57 0.78
CA VAL A 446 -27.58 8.43 1.61
C VAL A 446 -26.76 9.72 1.56
N PRO A 447 -26.48 10.39 2.70
CA PRO A 447 -25.69 11.62 2.72
C PRO A 447 -24.33 11.45 2.04
N ASP A 448 -23.94 12.42 1.21
CA ASP A 448 -22.66 12.48 0.49
C ASP A 448 -22.34 11.32 -0.47
N LEU A 449 -23.24 10.36 -0.64
CA LEU A 449 -23.06 9.27 -1.61
C LEU A 449 -23.36 9.73 -3.05
N PRO A 450 -24.45 10.47 -3.32
CA PRO A 450 -24.69 11.04 -4.65
C PRO A 450 -23.51 11.88 -5.13
N GLY A 451 -23.00 11.61 -6.33
CA GLY A 451 -21.83 12.29 -6.90
C GLY A 451 -20.46 11.80 -6.38
N ARG A 452 -20.42 10.84 -5.45
CA ARG A 452 -19.17 10.15 -5.06
C ARG A 452 -19.03 8.74 -5.65
N LEU A 453 -20.09 8.22 -6.24
CA LEU A 453 -20.03 7.03 -7.09
C LEU A 453 -19.36 7.37 -8.44
N PRO A 454 -18.60 6.44 -9.04
CA PRO A 454 -18.23 6.56 -10.44
C PRO A 454 -19.48 6.77 -11.32
N GLU A 455 -19.41 7.65 -12.32
CA GLU A 455 -20.55 7.99 -13.20
C GLU A 455 -21.24 6.76 -13.81
N ARG A 456 -20.45 5.71 -14.11
CA ARG A 456 -20.95 4.43 -14.65
C ARG A 456 -21.84 3.67 -13.67
N LEU A 457 -21.63 3.83 -12.36
CA LEU A 457 -22.33 3.13 -11.28
C LEU A 457 -23.49 3.95 -10.72
N ASP A 458 -23.39 5.29 -10.75
CA ASP A 458 -24.42 6.18 -10.23
C ASP A 458 -25.80 5.94 -10.87
N LYS A 459 -25.82 5.61 -12.17
CA LYS A 459 -27.05 5.31 -12.93
C LYS A 459 -27.67 3.93 -12.64
N GLN A 460 -27.02 3.10 -11.82
CA GLN A 460 -27.43 1.72 -11.56
C GLN A 460 -28.16 1.53 -10.21
N GLY A 461 -28.46 2.63 -9.50
CA GLY A 461 -29.18 2.58 -8.23
C GLY A 461 -28.45 1.73 -7.17
N LEU A 462 -29.22 0.88 -6.46
CA LEU A 462 -28.67 -0.03 -5.45
C LEU A 462 -27.59 -0.96 -6.00
N GLN A 463 -27.75 -1.49 -7.22
CA GLN A 463 -26.75 -2.39 -7.81
C GLN A 463 -25.40 -1.68 -7.99
N GLY A 464 -25.42 -0.41 -8.40
CA GLY A 464 -24.20 0.40 -8.52
C GLY A 464 -23.49 0.61 -7.19
N VAL A 465 -24.25 0.77 -6.09
CA VAL A 465 -23.68 0.84 -4.73
C VAL A 465 -23.06 -0.49 -4.34
N MET A 466 -23.75 -1.60 -4.59
CA MET A 466 -23.25 -2.94 -4.27
C MET A 466 -21.96 -3.27 -5.03
N ASP A 467 -21.93 -3.01 -6.34
CA ASP A 467 -20.73 -3.19 -7.16
C ASP A 467 -19.58 -2.33 -6.66
N TYR A 468 -19.87 -1.12 -6.19
CA TYR A 468 -18.85 -0.24 -5.63
C TYR A 468 -18.32 -0.75 -4.29
N LEU A 469 -19.19 -1.26 -3.40
CA LEU A 469 -18.77 -1.88 -2.15
C LEU A 469 -17.90 -3.12 -2.39
N GLU A 470 -18.22 -3.94 -3.40
CA GLU A 470 -17.38 -5.08 -3.79
C GLU A 470 -16.02 -4.61 -4.34
N GLN A 471 -16.00 -3.59 -5.19
CA GLN A 471 -14.75 -2.98 -5.71
C GLN A 471 -13.86 -2.42 -4.61
N LEU A 472 -14.45 -1.87 -3.54
CA LEU A 472 -13.73 -1.40 -2.35
C LEU A 472 -13.29 -2.55 -1.42
N GLY A 473 -13.66 -3.80 -1.73
CA GLY A 473 -13.36 -4.98 -0.92
C GLY A 473 -14.18 -5.05 0.37
N LEU A 474 -15.28 -4.29 0.50
CA LEU A 474 -16.11 -4.29 1.71
C LEU A 474 -17.03 -5.48 1.82
N ILE A 475 -17.43 -6.02 0.67
CA ILE A 475 -18.33 -7.16 0.58
C ILE A 475 -17.81 -8.17 -0.43
N GLU A 476 -18.29 -9.39 -0.31
CA GLU A 476 -18.04 -10.48 -1.26
C GLU A 476 -19.38 -11.12 -1.61
N PHE A 477 -19.65 -11.32 -2.89
CA PHE A 477 -20.74 -12.18 -3.31
C PHE A 477 -20.29 -13.65 -3.28
N MET A 478 -20.93 -14.44 -2.43
CA MET A 478 -20.75 -15.87 -2.39
C MET A 478 -21.75 -16.53 -3.34
N GLY A 479 -21.22 -17.25 -4.33
CA GLY A 479 -22.02 -18.20 -5.11
C GLY A 479 -22.15 -19.51 -4.35
N GLU A 480 -23.36 -20.08 -4.28
CA GLU A 480 -23.51 -21.49 -3.99
C GLU A 480 -22.93 -22.28 -5.17
N LYS A 481 -21.86 -23.05 -4.94
CA LYS A 481 -21.50 -24.12 -5.88
C LYS A 481 -22.49 -25.27 -5.66
N HIS A 482 -23.64 -25.21 -6.31
CA HIS A 482 -24.39 -26.43 -6.61
C HIS A 482 -23.66 -27.20 -7.70
N SER A 483 -23.64 -28.52 -7.59
CA SER A 483 -22.99 -29.48 -8.49
C SER A 483 -23.46 -29.43 -9.95
N ASN A 484 -24.45 -28.59 -10.28
CA ASN A 484 -25.22 -28.67 -11.51
C ASN A 484 -25.19 -27.36 -12.33
N GLY A 485 -24.05 -26.66 -12.43
CA GLY A 485 -23.74 -25.75 -13.55
C GLY A 485 -24.69 -24.59 -13.91
N GLU A 486 -25.78 -24.35 -13.20
CA GLU A 486 -26.77 -23.32 -13.51
C GLU A 486 -26.38 -21.96 -12.92
N LYS A 487 -26.46 -20.92 -13.74
CA LYS A 487 -26.19 -19.54 -13.32
C LYS A 487 -27.41 -19.00 -12.57
N HIS A 488 -27.29 -18.79 -11.26
CA HIS A 488 -28.31 -18.09 -10.48
C HIS A 488 -28.46 -16.62 -10.89
N SER A 489 -29.70 -16.12 -10.74
CA SER A 489 -30.02 -14.68 -10.74
C SER A 489 -29.35 -13.98 -9.55
N ASN A 490 -29.13 -12.66 -9.62
CA ASN A 490 -28.45 -11.91 -8.54
C ASN A 490 -29.20 -11.97 -7.19
N GLU A 491 -30.47 -12.36 -7.14
CA GLU A 491 -31.28 -12.41 -5.91
C GLU A 491 -30.90 -13.55 -4.96
N GLU A 492 -30.26 -14.62 -5.46
CA GLU A 492 -29.91 -15.82 -4.66
C GLU A 492 -28.46 -15.82 -4.15
N LYS A 493 -27.66 -14.80 -4.51
CA LYS A 493 -26.28 -14.68 -4.04
C LYS A 493 -26.25 -14.20 -2.59
N HIS A 494 -25.52 -14.94 -1.75
CA HIS A 494 -25.27 -14.52 -0.37
C HIS A 494 -24.15 -13.49 -0.34
N ILE A 495 -24.34 -12.42 0.40
CA ILE A 495 -23.36 -11.36 0.60
C ILE A 495 -22.65 -11.61 1.93
N ASN A 496 -21.33 -11.72 1.86
CA ASN A 496 -20.46 -11.78 3.01
C ASN A 496 -19.74 -10.45 3.20
N MET A 497 -19.32 -10.17 4.44
CA MET A 497 -18.44 -9.06 4.77
C MET A 497 -17.21 -9.62 5.48
N PRO A 498 -15.98 -9.31 5.00
CA PRO A 498 -14.75 -9.76 5.65
C PRO A 498 -14.67 -9.34 7.11
N ASP A 499 -14.00 -10.15 7.93
CA ASP A 499 -13.85 -9.86 9.36
C ASP A 499 -13.17 -8.51 9.62
N LEU A 500 -12.31 -8.07 8.69
CA LEU A 500 -11.66 -6.77 8.67
C LEU A 500 -12.64 -5.58 8.79
N TYR A 501 -13.85 -5.70 8.27
CA TYR A 501 -14.89 -4.64 8.33
C TYR A 501 -16.06 -5.03 9.21
N ARG A 502 -16.47 -6.30 9.16
CA ARG A 502 -17.64 -6.84 9.85
C ARG A 502 -17.62 -6.56 11.35
N VAL A 503 -16.48 -6.79 11.99
CA VAL A 503 -16.34 -6.62 13.45
C VAL A 503 -16.52 -5.15 13.83
N GLY A 504 -15.84 -4.26 13.12
CA GLY A 504 -15.87 -2.83 13.42
C GLY A 504 -17.24 -2.18 13.14
N PHE A 505 -17.94 -2.60 12.09
CA PHE A 505 -19.32 -2.13 11.82
C PHE A 505 -20.38 -2.78 12.73
N GLY A 506 -19.98 -3.69 13.62
CA GLY A 506 -20.88 -4.34 14.57
C GLY A 506 -21.82 -5.37 13.94
N LEU A 507 -21.39 -6.02 12.85
CA LEU A 507 -22.13 -7.11 12.23
C LEU A 507 -21.76 -8.45 12.89
N GLY A 508 -22.77 -9.30 13.10
CA GLY A 508 -22.60 -10.67 13.57
C GLY A 508 -22.08 -11.62 12.48
N ARG A 509 -21.70 -12.84 12.88
CA ARG A 509 -21.33 -13.90 11.95
C ARG A 509 -22.32 -15.05 12.07
N ARG A 510 -22.98 -15.43 10.97
CA ARG A 510 -23.76 -16.66 10.89
C ARG A 510 -22.80 -17.84 10.69
N GLY A 511 -22.86 -18.81 11.59
CA GLY A 511 -22.12 -20.07 11.42
C GLY A 511 -22.73 -20.95 10.31
N GLY A 512 -21.93 -21.82 9.70
CA GLY A 512 -22.43 -22.92 8.85
C GLY A 512 -22.25 -22.77 7.33
N ILE A 513 -21.79 -21.63 6.82
CA ILE A 513 -21.53 -21.48 5.38
C ILE A 513 -20.05 -21.72 5.10
N LYS A 514 -19.75 -22.75 4.29
CA LYS A 514 -18.37 -23.03 3.84
C LYS A 514 -17.86 -21.80 3.08
N PRO A 515 -16.72 -21.21 3.49
CA PRO A 515 -16.06 -20.21 2.65
C PRO A 515 -15.79 -20.82 1.28
N ALA A 516 -15.99 -20.05 0.21
CA ALA A 516 -15.52 -20.46 -1.09
C ALA A 516 -14.02 -20.78 -0.97
N LEU A 517 -13.61 -22.00 -1.30
CA LEU A 517 -12.21 -22.38 -1.39
C LEU A 517 -11.55 -21.46 -2.42
N ARG A 518 -10.88 -20.41 -1.95
CA ARG A 518 -9.99 -19.62 -2.78
C ARG A 518 -8.74 -20.45 -3.03
N SER A 519 -8.40 -20.65 -4.30
CA SER A 519 -7.03 -21.01 -4.67
C SER A 519 -6.12 -19.91 -4.13
N SER A 520 -5.21 -20.26 -3.23
CA SER A 520 -4.09 -19.39 -2.89
C SER A 520 -3.40 -18.99 -4.20
N ARG A 521 -3.42 -17.70 -4.54
CA ARG A 521 -2.52 -17.15 -5.55
C ARG A 521 -1.13 -17.03 -4.96
#